data_AF-A0A7V2SY37-F1
#
_entry.id   AF-A0A7V2SY37-F1
#
_cell.length_a   1.000
_cell.length_b   1.000
_cell.length_c   1.000
_cell.angle_alpha   90.00
_cell.angle_beta   90.00
_cell.angle_gamma   90.00
#
_symmetry.space_group_name_H-M   'P 1'
#
loop_
_entity.id
_entity.type
_entity.pdbx_description
1 polymer ?
#
loop_
_entity_poly.entity_id
_entity_poly.type
_entity_poly.pdbx_seq_one_letter_code
_entity_poly.pdbx_strand_id
1 'polypeptide(L)'
;MKRNRERTGFVYLVGAGPGDPGLFTLKGKEVLEQADVVIYDRLANPRLLKYAPPDAEKIYVGKRTGRHTVDQEGINKIILEKAREGNLVVRLKGGDPFIFGRGGEEAQVLAKEGIPFEIVPGVTSAIAVPAYAGIPLTHRSYTASVAFITGHRSDEKDADV
;
A
#
# COMPACT_ATOMS: atom_id res chain seq x y z
N MET A 1 -28.42 -6.19 -17.79
CA MET A 1 -27.32 -6.77 -18.59
C MET A 1 -26.50 -7.68 -17.69
N LYS A 2 -26.47 -8.98 -17.98
CA LYS A 2 -25.70 -9.98 -17.22
C LYS A 2 -24.24 -9.90 -17.66
N ARG A 3 -23.31 -9.49 -16.79
CA ARG A 3 -21.87 -9.61 -17.06
C ARG A 3 -21.51 -11.11 -17.09
N ASN A 4 -21.05 -11.57 -18.24
CA ASN A 4 -20.66 -12.95 -18.51
C ASN A 4 -19.36 -13.31 -17.76
N ARG A 5 -19.31 -14.53 -17.22
CA ARG A 5 -18.22 -15.34 -16.61
C ARG A 5 -16.78 -14.74 -16.49
N GLU A 6 -16.21 -14.96 -15.30
CA GLU A 6 -14.79 -15.31 -15.07
C GLU A 6 -13.72 -14.30 -15.51
N ARG A 7 -13.82 -13.03 -15.08
CA ARG A 7 -12.65 -12.15 -15.08
C ARG A 7 -12.13 -12.02 -13.65
N THR A 8 -11.01 -12.67 -13.36
CA THR A 8 -10.18 -12.33 -12.20
C THR A 8 -9.84 -10.84 -12.30
N GLY A 9 -10.08 -10.12 -11.20
CA GLY A 9 -9.76 -8.70 -11.07
C GLY A 9 -8.26 -8.44 -11.09
N PHE A 10 -7.89 -7.17 -10.95
CA PHE A 10 -6.50 -6.72 -10.98
C PHE A 10 -6.16 -5.96 -9.70
N VAL A 11 -4.98 -6.20 -9.14
CA VAL A 11 -4.55 -5.56 -7.89
C VAL A 11 -3.41 -4.58 -8.12
N TYR A 12 -3.56 -3.34 -7.65
CA TYR A 12 -2.48 -2.38 -7.55
C TYR A 12 -1.99 -2.26 -6.11
N LEU A 13 -0.72 -2.51 -5.85
CA LEU A 13 -0.06 -2.19 -4.58
C LEU A 13 0.58 -0.81 -4.71
N VAL A 14 -0.06 0.22 -4.12
CA VAL A 14 0.24 1.63 -4.40
C VAL A 14 0.84 2.33 -3.20
N GLY A 15 1.99 2.99 -3.39
CA GLY A 15 2.59 3.88 -2.42
C GLY A 15 1.89 5.23 -2.35
N ALA A 16 1.34 5.56 -1.17
CA ALA A 16 0.63 6.81 -0.88
C ALA A 16 1.57 8.00 -0.65
N GLY A 17 2.89 7.77 -0.54
CA GLY A 17 3.83 8.80 -0.13
C GLY A 17 3.84 9.04 1.39
N PRO A 18 4.61 10.02 1.87
CA PRO A 18 4.86 10.23 3.30
C PRO A 18 3.76 11.00 4.02
N GLY A 19 2.76 11.51 3.28
CA GLY A 19 1.65 12.28 3.83
C GLY A 19 1.22 13.44 2.93
N ASP A 20 2.15 14.24 2.42
CA ASP A 20 1.83 15.35 1.51
C ASP A 20 1.20 14.82 0.20
N PRO A 21 -0.05 15.20 -0.14
CA PRO A 21 -0.67 14.80 -1.41
C PRO A 21 0.11 15.24 -2.66
N GLY A 22 0.96 16.26 -2.56
CA GLY A 22 1.84 16.69 -3.66
C GLY A 22 2.96 15.69 -3.98
N LEU A 23 3.24 14.75 -3.09
CA LEU A 23 4.21 13.66 -3.30
C LEU A 23 3.55 12.36 -3.77
N PHE A 24 2.23 12.36 -3.98
CA PHE A 24 1.55 11.23 -4.59
C PHE A 24 1.86 11.16 -6.07
N THR A 25 2.20 9.98 -6.58
CA THR A 25 2.61 9.83 -7.98
C THR A 25 1.42 10.01 -8.92
N LEU A 26 1.67 10.51 -10.14
CA LEU A 26 0.64 10.63 -11.16
C LEU A 26 -0.03 9.29 -11.44
N LYS A 27 0.78 8.23 -11.59
CA LYS A 27 0.29 6.85 -11.75
C LYS A 27 -0.55 6.39 -10.57
N GLY A 28 -0.13 6.69 -9.34
CA GLY A 28 -0.90 6.37 -8.13
C GLY A 28 -2.29 7.03 -8.15
N LYS A 29 -2.36 8.27 -8.61
CA LYS A 29 -3.63 8.99 -8.79
C LYS A 29 -4.49 8.38 -9.88
N GLU A 30 -3.92 8.13 -11.06
CA GLU A 30 -4.61 7.55 -12.21
C GLU A 30 -5.26 6.19 -11.88
N VAL A 31 -4.56 5.31 -11.16
CA VAL A 31 -5.13 4.01 -10.77
C VAL A 31 -6.16 4.14 -9.66
N LEU A 32 -5.97 5.09 -8.72
CA LEU A 32 -6.91 5.32 -7.63
C LEU A 32 -8.24 5.89 -8.15
N GLU A 33 -8.21 6.73 -9.18
CA GLU A 33 -9.39 7.29 -9.85
C GLU A 33 -10.23 6.23 -10.60
N GLN A 34 -9.68 5.02 -10.82
CA GLN A 34 -10.35 3.91 -11.49
C GLN A 34 -10.70 2.75 -10.55
N ALA A 35 -10.43 2.89 -9.25
CA ALA A 35 -10.59 1.81 -8.28
C ALA A 35 -12.06 1.46 -8.05
N ASP A 36 -12.39 0.17 -8.15
CA ASP A 36 -13.66 -0.37 -7.67
C ASP A 36 -13.61 -0.54 -6.14
N VAL A 37 -12.44 -0.94 -5.62
CA VAL A 37 -12.20 -1.18 -4.19
C VAL A 37 -10.87 -0.56 -3.77
N VAL A 38 -10.87 0.19 -2.67
CA VAL A 38 -9.67 0.78 -2.06
C VAL A 38 -9.46 0.20 -0.67
N ILE A 39 -8.39 -0.57 -0.50
CA ILE A 39 -7.97 -1.16 0.77
C ILE A 39 -6.81 -0.34 1.33
N TYR A 40 -7.00 0.30 2.49
CA TYR A 40 -6.04 1.26 3.02
C TYR A 40 -5.80 1.07 4.52
N ASP A 41 -4.59 1.39 4.97
CA ASP A 41 -4.22 1.39 6.39
C ASP A 41 -4.13 2.81 6.94
N ARG A 42 -3.75 2.93 8.22
CA ARG A 42 -3.66 4.21 8.94
C ARG A 42 -2.70 5.20 8.29
N LEU A 43 -1.66 4.72 7.59
CA LEU A 43 -0.62 5.57 7.04
C LEU A 43 -1.01 6.13 5.66
N ALA A 44 -2.05 5.59 5.03
CA ALA A 44 -2.62 6.19 3.83
C ALA A 44 -3.37 7.48 4.22
N ASN A 45 -2.96 8.62 3.67
CA ASN A 45 -3.59 9.90 3.98
C ASN A 45 -5.06 9.89 3.49
N PRO A 46 -6.05 10.14 4.37
CA PRO A 46 -7.47 10.22 3.99
C PRO A 46 -7.75 11.20 2.85
N ARG A 47 -6.91 12.23 2.69
CA ARG A 47 -7.01 13.19 1.58
C ARG A 47 -6.78 12.55 0.21
N LEU A 48 -6.16 11.37 0.10
CA LEU A 48 -6.00 10.67 -1.17
C LEU A 48 -7.27 9.90 -1.55
N LEU A 49 -8.04 9.43 -0.56
CA LEU A 49 -9.29 8.69 -0.78
C LEU A 49 -10.37 9.51 -1.52
N LYS A 50 -10.19 10.83 -1.64
CA LYS A 50 -11.03 11.72 -2.42
C LYS A 50 -10.84 11.56 -3.94
N TYR A 51 -9.73 10.97 -4.37
CA TYR A 51 -9.49 10.67 -5.79
C TYR A 51 -10.23 9.41 -6.22
N ALA A 52 -10.50 8.50 -5.29
CA ALA A 52 -11.28 7.30 -5.58
C ALA A 52 -12.73 7.67 -5.98
N PRO A 53 -13.35 6.90 -6.89
CA PRO A 53 -14.75 7.09 -7.26
C PRO A 53 -15.67 7.16 -6.02
N PRO A 54 -16.77 7.94 -6.08
CA PRO A 54 -17.73 8.03 -4.98
C PRO A 54 -18.36 6.68 -4.60
N ASP A 55 -18.52 5.80 -5.57
CA ASP A 55 -19.08 4.45 -5.47
C ASP A 55 -18.04 3.36 -5.17
N ALA A 56 -16.74 3.71 -5.15
CA ALA A 56 -15.69 2.77 -4.78
C ALA A 56 -15.83 2.32 -3.31
N GLU A 57 -15.75 1.02 -3.07
CA GLU A 57 -15.76 0.45 -1.73
C GLU A 57 -14.45 0.79 -1.00
N LYS A 58 -14.52 1.33 0.22
CA LYS A 58 -13.34 1.78 0.98
C LYS A 58 -13.19 0.94 2.25
N ILE A 59 -12.20 0.04 2.25
CA ILE A 59 -11.95 -0.92 3.32
C ILE A 59 -10.73 -0.48 4.13
N TYR A 60 -10.95 -0.14 5.40
CA TYR A 60 -9.87 0.21 6.32
C TYR A 60 -9.33 -1.01 7.05
N VAL A 61 -8.03 -1.29 6.91
CA VAL A 61 -7.35 -2.45 7.51
C VAL A 61 -6.31 -2.09 8.57
N GLY A 62 -6.18 -0.81 8.94
CA GLY A 62 -5.21 -0.37 9.95
C GLY A 62 -5.59 -0.77 11.37
N LYS A 63 -4.59 -0.96 12.25
CA LYS A 63 -4.80 -1.18 13.69
C LYS A 63 -5.59 0.00 14.29
N ARG A 64 -6.81 -0.26 14.79
CA ARG A 64 -7.60 0.65 15.62
C ARG A 64 -7.45 0.20 17.07
N THR A 65 -6.97 1.08 17.94
CA THR A 65 -6.92 0.85 19.39
C THR A 65 -8.29 0.39 19.89
N GLY A 66 -8.37 -0.80 20.49
CA GLY A 66 -9.59 -1.37 21.07
C GLY A 66 -10.50 -2.21 20.13
N ARG A 67 -10.08 -2.52 18.89
CA ARG A 67 -10.78 -3.50 18.02
C ARG A 67 -9.82 -4.59 17.55
N HIS A 68 -10.36 -5.77 17.23
CA HIS A 68 -9.62 -6.86 16.60
C HIS A 68 -8.78 -6.32 15.44
N THR A 69 -7.47 -6.41 15.58
CA THR A 69 -6.52 -6.05 14.53
C THR A 69 -6.63 -7.09 13.42
N VAL A 70 -6.82 -6.63 12.18
CA VAL A 70 -6.67 -7.52 11.03
C VAL A 70 -5.19 -7.82 10.88
N ASP A 71 -4.86 -9.09 11.01
CA ASP A 71 -3.53 -9.63 10.73
C ASP A 71 -3.19 -9.50 9.24
N GLN A 72 -1.93 -9.74 8.89
CA GLN A 72 -1.53 -9.70 7.49
C GLN A 72 -2.23 -10.79 6.66
N GLU A 73 -2.48 -11.96 7.24
CA GLU A 73 -3.24 -13.01 6.57
C GLU A 73 -4.67 -12.58 6.23
N GLY A 74 -5.34 -11.90 7.16
CA GLY A 74 -6.67 -11.34 6.96
C GLY A 74 -6.68 -10.25 5.90
N ILE A 75 -5.66 -9.38 5.87
CA ILE A 75 -5.49 -8.39 4.80
C ILE A 75 -5.36 -9.09 3.44
N ASN A 76 -4.52 -10.13 3.37
CA ASN A 76 -4.32 -10.90 2.15
C ASN A 76 -5.62 -11.57 1.68
N LYS A 77 -6.40 -12.16 2.60
CA LYS A 77 -7.71 -12.75 2.29
C LYS A 77 -8.67 -11.72 1.69
N ILE A 78 -8.77 -10.54 2.30
CA ILE A 78 -9.63 -9.46 1.78
C ILE A 78 -9.21 -9.03 0.38
N ILE A 79 -7.91 -8.86 0.13
CA ILE A 79 -7.40 -8.49 -1.20
C ILE A 79 -7.78 -9.57 -2.23
N LEU A 80 -7.57 -10.84 -1.90
CA LEU A 80 -7.87 -11.96 -2.79
C LEU A 80 -9.37 -12.09 -3.08
N GLU A 81 -10.22 -11.97 -2.05
CA GLU A 81 -11.67 -12.01 -2.18
C GLU A 81 -12.15 -10.92 -3.15
N LYS A 82 -11.74 -9.67 -2.91
CA LYS A 82 -12.12 -8.54 -3.76
C LYS A 82 -11.59 -8.66 -5.18
N ALA A 83 -10.38 -9.17 -5.37
CA ALA A 83 -9.86 -9.44 -6.71
C ALA A 83 -10.65 -10.55 -7.41
N ARG A 84 -11.04 -11.62 -6.72
CA ARG A 84 -11.82 -12.74 -7.28
C ARG A 84 -13.24 -12.36 -7.67
N GLU A 85 -13.80 -11.34 -7.04
CA GLU A 85 -15.06 -10.72 -7.45
C GLU A 85 -14.96 -9.98 -8.81
N GLY A 86 -13.75 -9.82 -9.35
CA GLY A 86 -13.50 -9.16 -10.64
C GLY A 86 -13.22 -7.67 -10.54
N ASN A 87 -12.98 -7.16 -9.32
CA ASN A 87 -12.75 -5.74 -9.07
C ASN A 87 -11.33 -5.30 -9.45
N LEU A 88 -11.18 -4.03 -9.83
CA LEU A 88 -9.91 -3.31 -9.77
C LEU A 88 -9.66 -2.86 -8.34
N VAL A 89 -8.74 -3.56 -7.66
CA VAL A 89 -8.43 -3.35 -6.25
C VAL A 89 -7.18 -2.49 -6.11
N VAL A 90 -7.26 -1.41 -5.36
CA VAL A 90 -6.11 -0.59 -4.96
C VAL A 90 -5.81 -0.83 -3.50
N ARG A 91 -4.68 -1.50 -3.21
CA ARG A 91 -4.09 -1.57 -1.87
C ARG A 91 -3.18 -0.36 -1.67
N LEU A 92 -3.72 0.67 -1.01
CA LEU A 92 -3.03 1.92 -0.75
C LEU A 92 -2.23 1.82 0.56
N LYS A 93 -0.90 1.97 0.46
CA LYS A 93 0.06 1.77 1.55
C LYS A 93 0.84 3.07 1.82
N GLY A 94 1.05 3.42 3.09
CA GLY A 94 1.87 4.58 3.43
C GLY A 94 3.31 4.49 2.89
N GLY A 95 3.86 5.60 2.41
CA GLY A 95 5.22 5.64 1.86
C GLY A 95 5.34 4.88 0.56
N ASP A 96 6.23 3.89 0.54
CA ASP A 96 6.48 2.98 -0.58
C ASP A 96 6.08 1.53 -0.21
N PRO A 97 5.44 0.75 -1.11
CA PRO A 97 5.02 -0.61 -0.81
C PRO A 97 6.14 -1.55 -0.33
N PHE A 98 7.38 -1.34 -0.80
CA PHE A 98 8.50 -2.24 -0.59
C PHE A 98 9.53 -1.75 0.43
N ILE A 99 9.35 -0.57 1.03
CA ILE A 99 10.17 -0.09 2.16
C ILE A 99 9.42 -0.29 3.47
N PHE A 100 9.72 -1.39 4.17
CA PHE A 100 9.10 -1.79 5.46
C PHE A 100 7.55 -1.85 5.43
N GLY A 101 6.96 -1.93 4.25
CA GLY A 101 5.51 -1.89 4.05
C GLY A 101 4.85 -3.26 3.96
N ARG A 102 5.60 -4.37 3.98
CA ARG A 102 5.11 -5.74 3.72
C ARG A 102 4.47 -5.95 2.34
N GLY A 103 4.68 -5.03 1.38
CA GLY A 103 4.13 -5.18 0.02
C GLY A 103 4.68 -6.41 -0.71
N GLY A 104 5.88 -6.88 -0.35
CA GLY A 104 6.44 -8.12 -0.88
C GLY A 104 5.64 -9.36 -0.47
N GLU A 105 5.19 -9.43 0.79
CA GLU A 105 4.36 -10.54 1.29
C GLU A 105 2.99 -10.55 0.57
N GLU A 106 2.35 -9.39 0.43
CA GLU A 106 1.10 -9.24 -0.32
C GLU A 106 1.28 -9.67 -1.78
N ALA A 107 2.36 -9.25 -2.44
CA ALA A 107 2.68 -9.62 -3.82
C ALA A 107 2.94 -11.13 -3.99
N GLN A 108 3.62 -11.76 -3.04
CA GLN A 108 3.86 -13.22 -3.04
C GLN A 108 2.55 -14.00 -3.00
N VAL A 109 1.61 -13.58 -2.16
CA VAL A 109 0.30 -14.22 -2.08
C VAL A 109 -0.48 -14.04 -3.39
N LEU A 110 -0.49 -12.84 -3.97
CA LEU A 110 -1.14 -12.57 -5.26
C LEU A 110 -0.57 -13.45 -6.38
N ALA A 111 0.77 -13.54 -6.45
CA ALA A 111 1.45 -14.40 -7.43
C ALA A 111 1.10 -15.88 -7.24
N LYS A 112 1.10 -16.38 -5.99
CA LYS A 112 0.75 -17.76 -5.66
C LYS A 112 -0.68 -18.12 -6.08
N GLU A 113 -1.61 -17.19 -5.90
CA GLU A 113 -3.03 -17.37 -6.18
C GLU A 113 -3.41 -17.03 -7.63
N GLY A 114 -2.44 -16.66 -8.48
CA GLY A 114 -2.67 -16.33 -9.89
C GLY A 114 -3.46 -15.04 -10.12
N ILE A 115 -3.45 -14.11 -9.16
CA ILE A 115 -4.11 -12.81 -9.31
C ILE A 115 -3.13 -11.85 -10.01
N PRO A 116 -3.50 -11.22 -11.14
CA PRO A 116 -2.63 -10.25 -11.79
C PRO A 116 -2.52 -8.98 -10.95
N PHE A 117 -1.30 -8.46 -10.84
CA PHE A 117 -1.02 -7.29 -10.02
C PHE A 117 0.11 -6.42 -10.56
N GLU A 118 0.15 -5.18 -10.08
CA GLU A 118 1.22 -4.23 -10.37
C GLU A 118 1.61 -3.43 -9.11
N ILE A 119 2.91 -3.12 -9.01
CA ILE A 119 3.45 -2.26 -7.96
C ILE A 119 3.53 -0.83 -8.51
N VAL A 120 2.94 0.11 -7.79
CA VAL A 120 3.12 1.55 -8.05
C VAL A 120 3.97 2.13 -6.92
N PRO A 121 5.25 2.46 -7.19
CA PRO A 121 6.14 3.02 -6.18
C PRO A 121 5.63 4.33 -5.60
N GLY A 122 6.02 4.61 -4.36
CA GLY A 122 5.71 5.85 -3.67
C GLY A 122 6.94 6.52 -3.10
N VAL A 123 6.82 7.81 -2.76
CA VAL A 123 7.90 8.51 -2.07
C VAL A 123 7.96 8.01 -0.61
N THR A 124 9.04 7.30 -0.26
CA THR A 124 9.21 6.81 1.12
C THR A 124 9.47 7.94 2.11
N SER A 125 8.94 7.82 3.32
CA SER A 125 9.25 8.73 4.44
C SER A 125 10.74 8.77 4.75
N ALA A 126 11.46 7.69 4.48
CA ALA A 126 12.89 7.59 4.71
C ALA A 126 13.71 8.64 3.94
N ILE A 127 13.21 9.11 2.79
CA ILE A 127 13.82 10.17 1.97
C ILE A 127 13.09 11.50 2.16
N ALA A 128 11.75 11.49 2.19
CA ALA A 128 10.98 12.73 2.22
C ALA A 128 11.09 13.48 3.54
N VAL A 129 11.05 12.78 4.69
CA VAL A 129 11.15 13.44 6.00
C VAL A 129 12.45 14.24 6.15
N PRO A 130 13.65 13.66 5.89
CA PRO A 130 14.88 14.44 5.98
C PRO A 130 14.93 15.56 4.93
N ALA A 131 14.42 15.36 3.71
CA ALA A 131 14.34 16.42 2.70
C ALA A 131 13.47 17.61 3.17
N TYR A 132 12.29 17.36 3.73
CA TYR A 132 11.40 18.39 4.29
C TYR A 132 12.00 19.07 5.53
N ALA A 133 12.93 18.40 6.22
CA ALA A 133 13.71 18.97 7.32
C ALA A 133 15.00 19.70 6.87
N GLY A 134 15.28 19.78 5.57
CA GLY A 134 16.50 20.40 5.03
C GLY A 134 17.77 19.55 5.20
N ILE A 135 17.63 18.25 5.42
CA ILE A 135 18.73 17.30 5.64
C ILE A 135 18.88 16.40 4.40
N PRO A 136 19.92 16.59 3.56
CA PRO A 136 20.17 15.67 2.46
C PRO A 136 20.75 14.35 3.01
N LEU A 137 20.23 13.21 2.55
CA LEU A 137 20.73 11.89 2.96
C LEU A 137 22.13 11.57 2.43
N THR A 138 22.46 12.12 1.26
CA THR A 138 23.78 11.99 0.65
C THR A 138 24.32 13.35 0.30
N HIS A 139 25.62 13.48 0.42
CA HIS A 139 26.34 14.65 -0.04
C HIS A 139 27.79 14.21 -0.26
N ARG A 140 28.35 14.61 -1.41
CA ARG A 140 29.64 14.11 -1.90
C ARG A 140 30.80 14.24 -0.90
N SER A 141 30.74 15.23 -0.01
CA SER A 141 31.77 15.49 1.00
C SER A 141 31.51 14.81 2.36
N TYR A 142 30.31 14.25 2.58
CA TYR A 142 29.90 13.72 3.88
C TYR A 142 29.69 12.20 3.87
N THR A 143 28.99 11.65 2.88
CA THR A 143 28.77 10.21 2.80
C THR A 143 28.53 9.75 1.36
N ALA A 144 29.03 8.55 1.05
CA ALA A 144 28.75 7.82 -0.18
C ALA A 144 27.72 6.68 0.02
N SER A 145 27.24 6.48 1.26
CA SER A 145 26.32 5.39 1.61
C SER A 145 25.16 5.85 2.48
N VAL A 146 24.04 5.16 2.34
CA VAL A 146 22.81 5.34 3.13
C VAL A 146 22.29 3.95 3.49
N ALA A 147 21.83 3.77 4.72
CA ALA A 147 21.16 2.56 5.17
C ALA A 147 19.82 2.92 5.81
N PHE A 148 18.76 2.19 5.42
CA PHE A 148 17.47 2.24 6.09
C PHE A 148 17.30 0.97 6.90
N ILE A 149 17.04 1.11 8.20
CA ILE A 149 16.98 0.00 9.16
C ILE A 149 15.69 0.14 9.96
N THR A 150 14.94 -0.96 10.10
CA THR A 150 13.78 -0.98 11.01
C THR A 150 14.25 -1.05 12.46
N GLY A 151 13.74 -0.14 13.29
CA GLY A 151 13.92 -0.19 14.75
C GLY A 151 13.01 -1.21 15.44
N HIS A 152 12.00 -1.72 14.73
CA HIS A 152 11.15 -2.81 15.21
C HIS A 152 11.62 -4.12 14.58
N ARG A 153 12.02 -5.07 15.41
CA ARG A 153 12.25 -6.45 14.99
C ARG A 153 10.93 -7.22 15.15
N SER A 154 10.65 -8.11 14.22
CA SER A 154 9.73 -9.21 14.52
C SER A 154 10.42 -10.03 15.61
N ASP A 155 9.94 -9.93 16.84
CA ASP A 155 10.30 -10.93 17.83
C ASP A 155 9.81 -12.27 17.25
N GLU A 156 10.68 -13.27 17.11
CA GLU A 156 10.33 -14.61 16.60
C GLU A 156 9.20 -15.29 17.41
N LYS A 157 8.70 -14.66 18.48
CA LYS A 157 7.60 -15.10 19.31
C LYS A 157 6.22 -14.56 18.92
N ASP A 158 6.13 -13.58 18.03
CA ASP A 158 4.85 -12.99 17.58
C ASP A 158 4.64 -13.18 16.06
N ALA A 159 4.89 -14.40 15.58
CA ALA A 159 4.56 -14.82 14.21
C ALA A 159 3.07 -15.19 14.03
N ASP A 160 2.22 -14.87 15.00
CA ASP A 160 0.75 -14.99 14.94
C ASP A 160 0.10 -13.63 15.27
N VAL A 161 0.28 -12.64 14.38
CA VAL A 161 -0.73 -11.59 14.10
C VAL A 161 -0.64 -11.29 12.61
#